data_AF-A0A1R3HHC7-F1
#
_entry.id   AF-A0A1R3HHC7-F1
#
_cell.length_a   1.000
_cell.length_b   1.000
_cell.length_c   1.000
_cell.angle_alpha   90.00
_cell.angle_beta   90.00
_cell.angle_gamma   90.00
#
_symmetry.space_group_name_H-M   'P 1'
#
loop_
_entity.id
_entity.type
_entity.pdbx_description
1 polymer ?
#
loop_
_entity_poly.entity_id
_entity_poly.type
_entity_poly.pdbx_seq_one_letter_code
_entity_poly.pdbx_strand_id
1 'polypeptide(L)'
;MVSTGVIRTIVGIIGNVISFGLFASPIPTFVNIYKKKSVEQFKPDPYIATVMNCMFWVFYGLPFVHPDSTLVVTINSVGLALSLIYLSIFFIYAPKKGRLKVVGWLCVEVVFLAIVATCTLLLRKTHDQRSQLVGILCVIFGVLMYASPLTIMIGNGLGTLSGAVQLILYACYFKSTPIDDDDNADADVVKPSEVQLSRSNGKARPSV
;
A
#
# COMPACT_ATOMS: atom_id res chain seq x y z
N MET A 1 15.24 38.42 14.36
CA MET A 1 14.67 37.16 14.91
C MET A 1 13.45 36.81 14.09
N VAL A 2 13.36 35.58 13.55
CA VAL A 2 12.17 35.13 12.81
C VAL A 2 11.05 34.81 13.81
N SER A 3 9.84 35.31 13.58
CA SER A 3 8.68 35.04 14.45
C SER A 3 8.23 33.59 14.34
N THR A 4 7.81 32.98 15.46
CA THR A 4 7.25 31.62 15.53
C THR A 4 6.12 31.40 14.52
N GLY A 5 5.29 32.43 14.27
CA GLY A 5 4.22 32.36 13.27
C GLY A 5 4.74 32.16 11.84
N VAL A 6 5.85 32.81 11.50
CA VAL A 6 6.49 32.67 10.18
C VAL A 6 7.04 31.26 10.00
N ILE A 7 7.69 30.70 11.04
CA ILE A 7 8.21 29.33 11.00
C ILE A 7 7.08 28.32 10.81
N ARG A 8 5.97 28.45 11.56
CA ARG A 8 4.80 27.57 11.42
C ARG A 8 4.23 27.59 9.99
N THR A 9 4.12 28.77 9.39
CA THR A 9 3.63 28.91 8.02
C THR A 9 4.56 28.27 7.00
N ILE A 10 5.88 28.51 7.09
CA ILE A 10 6.87 27.92 6.18
C ILE A 10 6.82 26.39 6.25
N VAL A 11 6.88 25.84 7.47
CA VAL A 11 6.81 24.38 7.68
C VAL A 11 5.49 23.82 7.17
N GLY A 12 4.38 24.52 7.42
CA GLY A 12 3.06 24.10 6.95
C GLY A 12 2.95 24.07 5.42
N ILE A 13 3.51 25.05 4.71
CA ILE A 13 3.54 25.09 3.24
C ILE A 13 4.37 23.94 2.69
N ILE A 14 5.59 23.73 3.21
CA ILE A 14 6.46 22.63 2.80
C ILE A 14 5.75 21.28 3.02
N GLY A 15 5.15 21.11 4.20
CA GLY A 15 4.37 19.92 4.53
C GLY A 15 3.21 19.69 3.56
N ASN A 16 2.45 20.73 3.22
CA ASN A 16 1.36 20.66 2.24
C ASN A 16 1.85 20.17 0.86
N VAL A 17 2.97 20.70 0.37
CA VAL A 17 3.55 20.30 -0.93
C VAL A 17 3.97 18.83 -0.92
N ILE A 18 4.67 18.38 0.13
CA ILE A 18 5.12 16.99 0.26
C ILE A 18 3.90 16.05 0.35
N SER A 19 2.93 16.38 1.21
CA SER A 19 1.70 15.60 1.37
C SER A 19 0.88 15.53 0.08
N PHE A 20 0.85 16.61 -0.71
CA PHE A 20 0.19 16.58 -2.02
C PHE A 20 0.85 15.55 -2.94
N GLY A 21 2.18 15.54 -3.02
CA GLY A 21 2.92 14.53 -3.76
C GLY A 21 2.61 13.10 -3.28
N LEU A 22 2.53 12.89 -1.96
CA LEU A 22 2.17 11.60 -1.38
C LEU A 22 0.75 11.18 -1.79
N PHE A 23 -0.25 12.06 -1.69
CA PHE A 23 -1.63 11.77 -2.10
C PHE A 23 -1.76 11.56 -3.62
N ALA A 24 -0.93 12.22 -4.42
CA ALA A 24 -0.88 12.05 -5.88
C ALA A 24 -0.11 10.79 -6.32
N SER A 25 0.71 10.21 -5.45
CA SER A 25 1.53 9.04 -5.80
C SER A 25 0.76 7.83 -6.37
N PRO A 26 -0.51 7.56 -6.01
CA PRO A 26 -1.26 6.44 -6.58
C PRO A 26 -1.92 6.72 -7.93
N ILE A 27 -1.83 7.94 -8.48
CA ILE A 27 -2.45 8.29 -9.76
C ILE A 27 -2.09 7.27 -10.87
N PRO A 28 -0.83 6.86 -11.07
CA PRO A 28 -0.49 5.87 -12.11
C PRO A 28 -1.20 4.54 -11.91
N THR A 29 -1.38 4.10 -10.65
CA THR A 29 -2.10 2.86 -10.31
C THR A 29 -3.57 2.97 -10.73
N PHE A 30 -4.22 4.08 -10.43
CA PHE A 30 -5.62 4.29 -10.80
C PHE A 30 -5.83 4.52 -12.29
N VAL A 31 -4.87 5.14 -12.98
CA VAL A 31 -4.84 5.20 -14.44
C VAL A 31 -4.79 3.78 -15.03
N ASN A 32 -3.99 2.88 -14.45
CA ASN A 32 -3.93 1.49 -14.90
C ASN A 32 -5.25 0.74 -14.67
N ILE A 33 -5.89 0.91 -13.50
CA ILE A 33 -7.21 0.34 -13.23
C ILE A 33 -8.24 0.84 -14.26
N TYR A 34 -8.23 2.15 -14.55
CA TYR A 34 -9.12 2.73 -15.54
C TYR A 34 -8.89 2.19 -16.95
N LYS A 35 -7.63 1.99 -17.35
CA LYS A 35 -7.28 1.43 -18.67
C LYS A 35 -7.66 -0.05 -18.78
N LYS A 36 -7.39 -0.83 -17.74
CA LYS A 36 -7.65 -2.28 -17.70
C LYS A 36 -9.11 -2.64 -17.40
N LYS A 37 -9.92 -1.66 -16.94
CA LYS A 37 -11.31 -1.86 -16.52
C LYS A 37 -11.48 -2.93 -15.44
N SER A 38 -10.43 -3.15 -14.65
CA SER A 38 -10.36 -4.17 -13.59
C SER A 38 -9.49 -3.67 -12.46
N VAL A 39 -9.90 -3.97 -11.23
CA VAL A 39 -9.13 -3.65 -10.01
C VAL A 39 -8.03 -4.69 -9.73
N GLU A 40 -7.97 -5.79 -10.48
CA GLU A 40 -6.98 -6.87 -10.31
C GLU A 40 -6.80 -7.27 -8.82
N GLN A 41 -5.58 -7.15 -8.27
CA GLN A 41 -5.23 -7.45 -6.88
C GLN A 41 -5.23 -6.22 -5.97
N PHE A 42 -5.73 -5.08 -6.47
CA PHE A 42 -5.76 -3.84 -5.72
C PHE A 42 -6.70 -3.94 -4.52
N LYS A 43 -6.22 -3.47 -3.36
CA LYS A 43 -7.00 -3.45 -2.12
C LYS A 43 -7.43 -2.01 -1.81
N PRO A 44 -8.73 -1.76 -1.55
CA PRO A 44 -9.23 -0.43 -1.23
C PRO A 44 -8.87 0.02 0.21
N ASP A 45 -8.43 -0.91 1.05
CA ASP A 45 -8.20 -0.72 2.48
C ASP A 45 -7.34 0.52 2.84
N PRO A 46 -6.19 0.79 2.18
CA PRO A 46 -5.39 1.97 2.52
C PRO A 46 -6.12 3.30 2.26
N TYR A 47 -7.00 3.32 1.25
CA TYR A 47 -7.73 4.51 0.83
C TYR A 47 -8.95 4.75 1.71
N ILE A 48 -9.60 3.68 2.17
CA ILE A 48 -10.62 3.73 3.22
C ILE A 48 -10.00 4.34 4.50
N ALA A 49 -8.89 3.77 4.98
CA ALA A 49 -8.18 4.30 6.15
C ALA A 49 -7.72 5.76 5.97
N THR A 50 -7.30 6.14 4.76
CA THR A 50 -6.94 7.54 4.44
C THR A 50 -8.13 8.48 4.53
N VAL A 51 -9.32 8.07 4.04
CA VAL A 51 -10.56 8.85 4.17
C VAL A 51 -10.87 9.10 5.64
N MET A 52 -10.85 8.08 6.50
CA MET A 52 -11.03 8.23 7.94
C MET A 52 -10.05 9.25 8.54
N ASN A 53 -8.75 9.06 8.30
CA ASN A 53 -7.71 9.92 8.86
C ASN A 53 -7.89 11.39 8.38
N CYS A 54 -8.14 11.61 7.09
CA CYS A 54 -8.35 12.95 6.56
C CYS A 54 -9.63 13.60 7.10
N MET A 55 -10.73 12.85 7.27
CA MET A 55 -11.94 13.37 7.89
C MET A 55 -11.69 13.85 9.34
N PHE A 56 -10.94 13.09 10.12
CA PHE A 56 -10.56 13.48 11.48
C PHE A 56 -9.68 14.74 11.50
N TRP A 57 -8.67 14.83 10.62
CA TRP A 57 -7.82 16.02 10.53
C TRP A 57 -8.56 17.26 10.00
N VAL A 58 -9.50 17.08 9.07
CA VAL A 58 -10.39 18.17 8.64
C VAL A 58 -11.23 18.64 9.81
N PHE A 59 -11.89 17.73 10.54
CA PHE A 59 -12.69 18.08 11.72
C PHE A 59 -11.85 18.75 12.81
N TYR A 60 -10.65 18.24 13.09
CA TYR A 60 -9.69 18.83 14.00
C TYR A 60 -9.38 20.29 13.66
N GLY A 61 -9.06 20.57 12.39
CA GLY A 61 -8.62 21.90 11.98
C GLY A 61 -9.73 22.94 11.83
N LEU A 62 -11.00 22.58 12.05
CA LEU A 62 -12.11 23.54 12.04
C LEU A 62 -11.96 24.53 13.21
N PRO A 63 -12.32 25.81 13.03
CA PRO A 63 -12.03 26.87 14.00
C PRO A 63 -12.69 26.65 15.36
N PHE A 64 -13.82 25.93 15.41
CA PHE A 64 -14.52 25.60 16.65
C PHE A 64 -13.91 24.39 17.41
N VAL A 65 -12.97 23.66 16.80
CA VAL A 65 -12.19 22.57 17.41
C VAL A 65 -10.77 23.04 17.71
N HIS A 66 -9.99 23.40 16.69
CA HIS A 66 -8.62 23.91 16.83
C HIS A 66 -8.41 25.16 15.93
N PRO A 67 -8.43 26.37 16.51
CA PRO A 67 -8.20 27.62 15.79
C PRO A 67 -6.88 27.67 15.00
N ASP A 68 -6.81 28.58 14.02
CA ASP A 68 -5.60 28.90 13.26
C ASP A 68 -4.92 27.70 12.55
N SER A 69 -5.70 26.71 12.11
CA SER A 69 -5.20 25.46 11.50
C SER A 69 -5.57 25.27 10.04
N THR A 70 -5.71 26.37 9.30
CA THR A 70 -6.09 26.39 7.88
C THR A 70 -5.20 25.48 7.03
N LEU A 71 -3.88 25.48 7.24
CA LEU A 71 -2.94 24.64 6.47
C LEU A 71 -3.13 23.13 6.72
N VAL A 72 -3.69 22.74 7.86
CA VAL A 72 -4.03 21.33 8.17
C VAL A 72 -5.31 20.95 7.45
N VAL A 73 -6.32 21.84 7.46
CA VAL A 73 -7.60 21.63 6.78
C VAL A 73 -7.39 21.53 5.27
N THR A 74 -6.58 22.41 4.67
CA THR A 74 -6.38 22.43 3.21
C THR A 74 -5.83 21.11 2.71
N ILE A 75 -4.73 20.63 3.28
CA ILE A 75 -4.08 19.42 2.78
C ILE A 75 -4.90 18.16 3.01
N ASN A 76 -5.58 18.06 4.16
CA ASN A 76 -6.43 16.91 4.45
C ASN A 76 -7.72 16.93 3.64
N SER A 77 -8.23 18.11 3.26
CA SER A 77 -9.35 18.21 2.31
C SER A 77 -8.96 17.74 0.92
N VAL A 78 -7.76 18.09 0.45
CA VAL A 78 -7.21 17.57 -0.82
C VAL A 78 -7.00 16.06 -0.76
N GLY A 79 -6.40 15.56 0.32
CA GLY A 79 -6.22 14.13 0.55
C GLY A 79 -7.52 13.34 0.59
N LEU A 80 -8.54 13.90 1.27
CA LEU A 80 -9.90 13.34 1.30
C LEU A 80 -10.50 13.28 -0.11
N ALA A 81 -10.44 14.37 -0.87
CA ALA A 81 -10.97 14.42 -2.23
C ALA A 81 -10.29 13.40 -3.15
N LEU A 82 -8.95 13.33 -3.15
CA LEU A 82 -8.20 12.36 -3.95
C LEU A 82 -8.53 10.92 -3.54
N SER A 83 -8.61 10.64 -2.25
CA SER A 83 -8.95 9.30 -1.75
C SER A 83 -10.36 8.87 -2.14
N LEU A 84 -11.32 9.80 -2.13
CA LEU A 84 -12.68 9.54 -2.61
C LEU A 84 -12.73 9.33 -4.13
N ILE A 85 -11.93 10.05 -4.92
CA ILE A 85 -11.79 9.82 -6.38
C ILE A 85 -11.24 8.42 -6.63
N TYR A 86 -10.18 8.03 -5.94
CA TYR A 86 -9.57 6.70 -5.99
C TYR A 86 -10.59 5.60 -5.64
N LEU A 87 -11.30 5.75 -4.52
CA LEU A 87 -12.35 4.80 -4.14
C LEU A 87 -13.51 4.76 -5.14
N SER A 88 -13.84 5.87 -5.78
CA SER A 88 -14.88 5.92 -6.84
C SER A 88 -14.44 5.13 -8.07
N ILE A 89 -13.19 5.29 -8.53
CA ILE A 89 -12.65 4.52 -9.65
C ILE A 89 -12.61 3.03 -9.29
N PHE A 90 -12.13 2.68 -8.08
CA PHE A 90 -12.16 1.31 -7.60
C PHE A 90 -13.59 0.77 -7.60
N PHE A 91 -14.56 1.52 -7.09
CA PHE A 91 -15.95 1.11 -6.99
C PHE A 91 -16.54 0.78 -8.37
N ILE A 92 -16.26 1.58 -9.40
CA ILE A 92 -16.74 1.34 -10.76
C ILE A 92 -16.25 -0.02 -11.30
N TYR A 93 -14.99 -0.38 -11.09
CA TYR A 93 -14.38 -1.57 -11.69
C TYR A 93 -14.30 -2.79 -10.75
N ALA A 94 -14.62 -2.65 -9.47
CA ALA A 94 -14.56 -3.72 -8.50
C ALA A 94 -15.74 -4.71 -8.61
N PRO A 95 -15.55 -5.99 -8.23
CA PRO A 95 -16.65 -6.93 -8.07
C PRO A 95 -17.59 -6.53 -6.90
N LYS A 96 -18.81 -7.06 -6.89
CA LYS A 96 -19.86 -6.72 -5.89
C LYS A 96 -19.37 -6.78 -4.44
N LYS A 97 -18.55 -7.78 -4.08
CA LYS A 97 -17.97 -7.91 -2.73
C LYS A 97 -17.07 -6.72 -2.37
N GLY A 98 -16.23 -6.27 -3.30
CA GLY A 98 -15.35 -5.11 -3.09
C GLY A 98 -16.15 -3.81 -2.96
N ARG A 99 -17.20 -3.63 -3.79
CA ARG A 99 -18.10 -2.48 -3.72
C ARG A 99 -18.83 -2.38 -2.37
N LEU A 100 -19.41 -3.49 -1.92
CA LEU A 100 -20.09 -3.58 -0.62
C LEU A 100 -19.13 -3.28 0.54
N LYS A 101 -17.88 -3.76 0.46
CA LYS A 101 -16.86 -3.45 1.45
C LYS A 101 -16.60 -1.95 1.54
N VAL A 102 -16.40 -1.27 0.40
CA VAL A 102 -16.16 0.19 0.36
C VAL A 102 -17.33 0.95 0.98
N VAL A 103 -18.57 0.68 0.54
CA VAL A 103 -19.75 1.37 1.07
C VAL A 103 -19.93 1.11 2.56
N GLY A 104 -19.82 -0.15 2.99
CA GLY A 104 -19.96 -0.52 4.39
C GLY A 104 -18.98 0.21 5.30
N TRP A 105 -17.70 0.25 4.93
CA TRP A 105 -16.69 0.95 5.72
C TRP A 105 -16.88 2.47 5.69
N LEU A 106 -17.14 3.08 4.53
CA LEU A 106 -17.40 4.53 4.46
C LEU A 106 -18.61 4.94 5.32
N CYS A 107 -19.67 4.13 5.37
CA CYS A 107 -20.80 4.36 6.26
C CYS A 107 -20.38 4.29 7.74
N VAL A 108 -19.59 3.29 8.12
CA VAL A 108 -19.05 3.16 9.49
C VAL A 108 -18.20 4.38 9.86
N GLU A 109 -17.35 4.85 8.95
CA GLU A 109 -16.49 6.01 9.17
C GLU A 109 -17.28 7.29 9.39
N VAL A 110 -18.28 7.56 8.55
CA VAL A 110 -19.14 8.75 8.67
C VAL A 110 -19.93 8.72 9.97
N VAL A 111 -20.51 7.57 10.33
CA VAL A 111 -21.24 7.40 11.60
C VAL A 111 -20.30 7.60 12.79
N PHE A 112 -19.10 7.01 12.73
CA PHE A 112 -18.13 7.14 13.80
C PHE A 112 -17.64 8.59 13.96
N LEU A 113 -17.33 9.29 12.87
CA LEU A 113 -16.98 10.70 12.90
C LEU A 113 -18.13 11.55 13.47
N ALA A 114 -19.37 11.29 13.06
CA ALA A 114 -20.54 12.02 13.57
C ALA A 114 -20.72 11.84 15.08
N ILE A 115 -20.52 10.63 15.60
CA ILE A 115 -20.54 10.35 17.04
C ILE A 115 -19.41 11.12 17.74
N VAL A 116 -18.17 11.01 17.26
CA VAL A 116 -17.02 11.70 17.88
C VAL A 116 -17.21 13.21 17.83
N ALA A 117 -17.67 13.77 16.71
CA ALA A 117 -17.91 15.18 16.56
C ALA A 117 -19.01 15.67 17.51
N THR A 118 -20.13 14.96 17.57
CA THR A 118 -21.25 15.29 18.47
C THR A 118 -20.81 15.21 19.94
N CYS A 119 -20.17 14.12 20.35
CA CYS A 119 -19.63 13.96 21.71
C CYS A 119 -18.62 15.05 22.05
N THR A 120 -17.73 15.40 21.13
CA THR A 120 -16.72 16.45 21.33
C THR A 120 -17.38 17.81 21.54
N LEU A 121 -18.33 18.18 20.67
CA LEU A 121 -18.95 19.49 20.70
C LEU A 121 -19.93 19.66 21.86
N LEU A 122 -20.61 18.58 22.28
CA LEU A 122 -21.55 18.62 23.41
C LEU A 122 -20.85 18.47 24.77
N LEU A 123 -19.84 17.62 24.87
CA LEU A 123 -19.20 17.29 26.15
C LEU A 123 -17.96 18.14 26.48
N ARG A 124 -17.40 18.88 25.51
CA ARG A 124 -16.23 19.76 25.71
C ARG A 124 -16.56 21.20 25.33
N LYS A 125 -16.29 22.12 26.26
CA LYS A 125 -16.64 23.54 26.12
C LYS A 125 -15.49 24.38 25.56
N THR A 126 -14.25 24.07 25.93
CA THR A 126 -13.08 24.85 25.50
C THR A 126 -12.45 24.29 24.21
N HIS A 127 -11.81 25.15 23.43
CA HIS A 127 -11.06 24.74 22.24
C HIS A 127 -9.93 23.77 22.61
N ASP A 128 -9.20 24.02 23.70
CA ASP A 128 -8.09 23.16 24.14
C ASP A 128 -8.54 21.71 24.40
N GLN A 129 -9.67 21.54 25.08
CA GLN A 129 -10.22 20.21 25.36
C GLN A 129 -10.66 19.46 24.10
N ARG A 130 -11.29 20.18 23.15
CA ARG A 130 -11.72 19.62 21.86
C ARG A 130 -10.50 19.23 21.02
N SER A 131 -9.53 20.13 20.95
CA SER A 131 -8.24 19.96 20.27
C SER A 131 -7.49 18.74 20.79
N GLN A 132 -7.32 18.60 22.11
CA GLN A 132 -6.62 17.46 22.70
C GLN A 132 -7.33 16.14 22.39
N LEU A 133 -8.66 16.08 22.59
CA LEU A 133 -9.43 14.86 22.36
C LEU A 133 -9.35 14.41 20.89
N VAL A 134 -9.67 15.31 19.96
CA VAL A 134 -9.68 14.98 18.53
C VAL A 134 -8.26 14.76 18.02
N GLY A 135 -7.29 15.56 18.47
CA GLY A 135 -5.89 15.43 18.09
C GLY A 135 -5.27 14.08 18.47
N ILE A 136 -5.58 13.56 19.66
CA ILE A 136 -5.14 12.22 20.07
C ILE A 136 -5.71 11.15 19.13
N LEU A 137 -7.00 11.25 18.78
CA LEU A 137 -7.64 10.33 17.83
C LEU A 137 -6.99 10.43 16.45
N CYS A 138 -6.74 11.64 15.93
CA CYS A 138 -6.03 11.86 14.68
C CYS A 138 -4.66 11.17 14.67
N VAL A 139 -3.88 11.28 15.75
CA VAL A 139 -2.56 10.64 15.86
C VAL A 139 -2.69 9.13 15.92
N ILE A 140 -3.62 8.57 16.72
CA ILE A 140 -3.84 7.12 16.81
C ILE A 140 -4.20 6.54 15.43
N PHE A 141 -5.18 7.12 14.74
CA PHE A 141 -5.59 6.64 13.41
C PHE A 141 -4.48 6.85 12.37
N GLY A 142 -3.76 7.96 12.43
CA GLY A 142 -2.59 8.20 11.58
C GLY A 142 -1.52 7.12 11.76
N VAL A 143 -1.17 6.79 13.01
CA VAL A 143 -0.20 5.72 13.32
C VAL A 143 -0.70 4.37 12.81
N LEU A 144 -1.96 4.01 13.07
CA LEU A 144 -2.52 2.72 12.62
C LEU A 144 -2.53 2.62 11.09
N MET A 145 -2.87 3.70 10.40
CA MET A 145 -2.88 3.77 8.93
C MET A 145 -1.49 3.49 8.35
N TYR A 146 -0.43 4.08 8.93
CA TYR A 146 0.95 3.89 8.46
C TYR A 146 1.62 2.61 9.01
N ALA A 147 1.14 2.06 10.13
CA ALA A 147 1.66 0.83 10.70
C ALA A 147 1.47 -0.37 9.77
N SER A 148 0.32 -0.48 9.10
CA SER A 148 0.05 -1.59 8.18
C SER A 148 1.10 -1.71 7.06
N PRO A 149 1.37 -0.69 6.22
CA PRO A 149 2.41 -0.79 5.21
C PRO A 149 3.82 -0.90 5.81
N LEU A 150 4.11 -0.26 6.95
CA LEU A 150 5.43 -0.36 7.59
C LEU A 150 5.75 -1.78 8.06
N THR A 151 4.79 -2.48 8.67
CA THR A 151 4.97 -3.89 9.07
C THR A 151 5.23 -4.81 7.88
N ILE A 152 4.53 -4.57 6.75
CA ILE A 152 4.76 -5.30 5.50
C ILE A 152 6.14 -4.97 4.93
N MET A 153 6.56 -3.69 4.94
CA MET A 153 7.87 -3.28 4.44
C MET A 153 9.03 -3.80 5.29
N ILE A 154 8.90 -3.82 6.61
CA ILE A 154 9.93 -4.36 7.50
C ILE A 154 10.02 -5.89 7.36
N GLY A 155 8.87 -6.58 7.29
CA GLY A 155 8.84 -8.02 7.03
C GLY A 155 9.39 -8.38 5.65
N ASN A 156 9.08 -7.58 4.63
CA ASN A 156 9.60 -7.75 3.28
C ASN A 156 11.04 -7.26 3.14
N GLY A 157 11.55 -6.39 4.01
CA GLY A 157 12.90 -5.81 3.93
C GLY A 157 14.00 -6.88 3.97
N LEU A 158 13.79 -7.95 4.75
CA LEU A 158 14.65 -9.14 4.72
C LEU A 158 14.60 -9.86 3.37
N GLY A 159 13.40 -9.95 2.76
CA GLY A 159 13.17 -10.54 1.45
C GLY A 159 13.73 -9.69 0.30
N THR A 160 13.65 -8.36 0.37
CA THR A 160 14.25 -7.44 -0.61
C THR A 160 15.77 -7.48 -0.54
N LEU A 161 16.35 -7.56 0.67
CA LEU A 161 17.79 -7.76 0.86
C LEU A 161 18.24 -9.12 0.30
N SER A 162 17.52 -10.19 0.61
CA SER A 162 17.81 -11.52 0.07
C SER A 162 17.65 -11.58 -1.45
N GLY A 163 16.61 -10.94 -2.01
CA GLY A 163 16.40 -10.83 -3.46
C GLY A 163 17.47 -10.00 -4.17
N ALA A 164 17.95 -8.91 -3.55
CA ALA A 164 19.08 -8.14 -4.06
C ALA A 164 20.38 -8.96 -4.05
N VAL A 165 20.62 -9.73 -2.99
CA VAL A 165 21.76 -10.67 -2.91
C VAL A 165 21.64 -11.75 -4.00
N GLN A 166 20.46 -12.31 -4.24
CA GLN A 166 20.24 -13.27 -5.31
C GLN A 166 20.48 -12.69 -6.71
N LEU A 167 20.06 -11.45 -6.97
CA LEU A 167 20.33 -10.76 -8.23
C LEU A 167 21.83 -10.49 -8.42
N ILE A 168 22.55 -10.10 -7.36
CA ILE A 168 24.00 -9.92 -7.40
C ILE A 168 24.70 -11.26 -7.63
N LEU A 169 24.31 -12.32 -6.92
CA LEU A 169 24.85 -13.67 -7.11
C LEU A 169 24.59 -14.20 -8.52
N TYR A 170 23.38 -13.99 -9.07
CA TYR A 170 23.04 -14.37 -10.43
C TYR A 170 23.88 -13.60 -11.45
N ALA A 171 24.06 -12.29 -11.27
CA ALA A 171 24.92 -11.48 -12.13
C ALA A 171 26.40 -11.92 -12.06
N CYS A 172 26.90 -12.26 -10.87
CA CYS A 172 28.24 -12.82 -10.69
C CYS A 172 28.37 -14.19 -11.36
N TYR A 173 27.42 -15.10 -11.15
CA TYR A 173 27.41 -16.43 -11.76
C TYR A 173 27.39 -16.35 -13.29
N PHE A 174 26.50 -15.53 -13.86
CA PHE A 174 26.40 -15.33 -15.31
C PHE A 174 27.70 -14.76 -15.90
N LYS A 175 28.34 -13.82 -15.21
CA LYS A 175 29.63 -13.26 -15.63
C LYS A 175 30.80 -14.24 -15.47
N SER A 176 30.67 -15.24 -14.61
CA SER A 176 31.67 -16.27 -14.33
C SER A 176 31.46 -17.57 -15.11
N THR A 177 30.43 -17.66 -15.96
CA THR A 177 30.25 -18.81 -16.85
C THR A 177 31.06 -18.55 -18.13
N PRO A 178 32.17 -19.28 -18.39
CA PRO A 178 32.86 -19.19 -19.67
C PRO A 178 31.94 -19.86 -20.71
N ILE A 179 31.76 -19.21 -21.86
CA ILE A 179 31.32 -19.91 -23.06
C ILE A 179 32.60 -20.58 -23.56
N ASP A 180 32.71 -21.89 -23.36
CA ASP A 180 33.79 -22.68 -23.95
C ASP A 180 33.55 -22.71 -25.46
N ASP A 181 34.30 -21.89 -26.19
CA ASP A 181 34.46 -22.02 -27.64
C ASP A 181 35.36 -23.24 -27.90
N ASP A 182 34.78 -24.45 -27.86
CA ASP A 182 35.45 -25.68 -28.25
C ASP A 182 35.46 -25.81 -29.79
N ASP A 183 36.46 -25.16 -30.41
CA ASP A 183 36.98 -25.53 -31.74
C ASP A 183 38.14 -26.51 -31.56
N ASN A 184 37.87 -27.82 -31.53
CA ASN A 184 38.73 -28.81 -32.19
C ASN A 184 38.07 -30.17 -32.39
N ALA A 185 38.19 -30.67 -33.62
CA ALA A 185 37.84 -32.00 -34.03
C ALA A 185 38.78 -33.04 -33.39
N ASP A 186 38.25 -34.09 -32.77
CA ASP A 186 38.44 -35.44 -33.31
C ASP A 186 37.45 -36.43 -32.69
N ALA A 187 37.18 -37.49 -33.43
CA ALA A 187 36.11 -38.45 -33.23
C ALA A 187 36.21 -39.27 -31.92
N ASP A 188 35.09 -39.46 -31.23
CA ASP A 188 34.64 -40.82 -30.93
C ASP A 188 33.14 -40.89 -30.60
N VAL A 189 32.44 -41.68 -31.40
CA VAL A 189 31.01 -41.94 -31.34
C VAL A 189 30.75 -43.04 -30.31
N VAL A 190 30.05 -42.72 -29.22
CA VAL A 190 29.33 -43.75 -28.44
C VAL A 190 27.91 -43.27 -28.16
N LYS A 191 26.96 -43.87 -28.89
CA LYS A 191 25.51 -43.66 -28.73
C LYS A 191 25.01 -44.22 -27.38
N PRO A 192 24.00 -43.60 -26.74
CA PRO A 192 23.44 -44.06 -25.49
C PRO A 192 22.45 -45.21 -25.71
N SER A 193 22.63 -46.34 -25.04
CA SER A 193 21.65 -47.44 -25.04
C SER A 193 20.85 -47.45 -23.73
N GLU A 194 19.54 -47.31 -23.92
CA GLU A 194 18.41 -47.26 -23.01
C GLU A 194 18.45 -48.24 -21.82
N VAL A 195 18.24 -47.71 -20.61
CA VAL A 195 17.76 -48.52 -19.47
C VAL A 195 16.25 -48.71 -19.65
N GLN A 196 15.85 -49.82 -20.29
CA GLN A 196 14.46 -50.26 -20.30
C GLN A 196 14.08 -50.85 -18.93
N LEU A 197 13.21 -50.14 -18.20
CA LEU A 197 12.51 -50.65 -17.03
C LEU A 197 11.01 -50.69 -17.37
N SER A 198 10.53 -51.84 -17.84
CA SER A 198 9.09 -52.11 -17.90
C SER A 198 8.75 -53.60 -17.70
N ARG A 199 8.05 -53.84 -16.57
CA ARG A 199 6.96 -54.79 -16.32
C ARG A 199 7.17 -56.31 -16.52
N SER A 200 7.27 -56.97 -15.36
CA SER A 200 6.30 -57.93 -14.79
C SER A 200 5.63 -58.99 -15.67
N ASN A 201 5.82 -60.24 -15.20
CA ASN A 201 4.94 -61.43 -15.23
C ASN A 201 4.98 -62.37 -16.44
N GLY A 202 5.33 -63.64 -16.15
CA GLY A 202 4.81 -64.79 -16.90
C GLY A 202 5.71 -66.02 -16.90
N LYS A 203 5.48 -66.93 -15.94
CA LYS A 203 5.83 -68.36 -15.97
C LYS A 203 5.81 -68.97 -17.39
N ALA A 204 6.83 -69.78 -17.73
CA ALA A 204 6.67 -71.20 -18.05
C ALA A 204 8.03 -71.85 -18.40
N ARG A 205 8.34 -72.95 -17.70
CA ARG A 205 9.25 -74.02 -18.14
C ARG A 205 8.39 -75.05 -18.89
N PRO A 206 8.94 -75.80 -19.86
CA PRO A 206 9.33 -77.16 -19.48
C PRO A 206 10.59 -77.69 -20.18
N SER A 207 11.26 -78.59 -19.48
CA SER A 207 12.14 -79.63 -20.02
C SER A 207 11.31 -80.91 -20.18
N VAL A 208 11.48 -81.58 -21.33
CA VAL A 208 11.25 -83.02 -21.64
C VAL A 208 10.01 -83.68 -21.06
#